data_AF-A0A2U3RSR6-F1
#
_entry.id   AF-A0A2U3RSR6-F1
#
_cell.length_a   1.000
_cell.length_b   1.000
_cell.length_c   1.000
_cell.angle_alpha   90.00
_cell.angle_beta   90.00
_cell.angle_gamma   90.00
#
_symmetry.space_group_name_H-M   'P 1'
#
loop_
_entity.id
_entity.type
_entity.pdbx_description
1 polymer ?
#
loop_
_entity_poly.entity_id
_entity_poly.type
_entity_poly.pdbx_seq_one_letter_code
_entity_poly.pdbx_strand_id
1 'polypeptide(L)'
;MVDKKTRQVICTDFSNGKKHDFRLFKKSKILIHPKMKVITDTGYQGIQKIHNNSESPKKKSKKNPLTKNDKKNNRRLAAARVVNENVIGMLKRFKIIADKYRNRRKRLGLRFNLISGIYNFELRQPVSKEVYYYFKSDFYNTILQCTKKTYAFRAYLIPLSF
;
A
#
# COMPACT_ATOMS: atom_id res chain seq x y z
N MET A 1 -1.10 0.08 1.05
CA MET A 1 -1.39 0.35 2.47
C MET A 1 -2.27 -0.78 2.98
N VAL A 2 -1.99 -1.23 4.19
CA VAL A 2 -2.66 -2.32 4.88
C VAL A 2 -2.96 -1.77 6.27
N ASP A 3 -4.17 -1.98 6.79
CA ASP A 3 -4.41 -1.71 8.21
C ASP A 3 -3.68 -2.78 9.02
N LYS A 4 -2.83 -2.36 9.96
CA LYS A 4 -2.06 -3.29 10.79
C LYS A 4 -2.89 -3.98 11.86
N LYS A 5 -4.04 -3.42 12.24
CA LYS A 5 -4.93 -4.01 13.24
C LYS A 5 -5.78 -5.13 12.61
N THR A 6 -6.53 -4.82 11.56
CA THR A 6 -7.41 -5.79 10.87
C THR A 6 -6.70 -6.65 9.82
N ARG A 7 -5.47 -6.27 9.41
CA ARG A 7 -4.71 -6.86 8.29
C ARG A 7 -5.33 -6.64 6.90
N GLN A 8 -6.39 -5.84 6.81
CA GLN A 8 -7.12 -5.58 5.56
C GLN A 8 -6.32 -4.72 4.58
N VAL A 9 -6.49 -5.01 3.28
CA VAL A 9 -5.96 -4.22 2.16
C VAL A 9 -6.93 -3.08 1.84
N ILE A 10 -6.51 -1.84 2.02
CA ILE A 10 -7.45 -0.69 1.94
C ILE A 10 -7.57 -0.11 0.51
N CYS A 11 -6.64 -0.35 -0.43
CA CYS A 11 -6.71 -0.02 -1.88
C CYS A 11 -5.55 -0.74 -2.63
N THR A 12 -5.42 -0.66 -3.98
CA THR A 12 -4.33 -1.28 -4.78
C THR A 12 -3.81 -0.44 -5.99
N ASP A 13 -2.48 -0.20 -6.11
CA ASP A 13 -1.84 0.69 -7.12
C ASP A 13 -0.77 -0.02 -7.93
N PHE A 14 -0.64 0.45 -9.16
CA PHE A 14 0.23 -0.11 -10.16
C PHE A 14 0.86 1.00 -10.97
N SER A 15 2.09 0.79 -11.39
CA SER A 15 2.74 1.61 -12.42
C SER A 15 3.36 0.75 -13.49
N ASN A 16 3.38 1.28 -14.69
CA ASN A 16 4.16 0.70 -15.77
C ASN A 16 5.66 0.90 -15.50
N GLY A 17 6.42 -0.19 -15.67
CA GLY A 17 7.87 -0.21 -15.58
C GLY A 17 8.44 -0.02 -14.16
N LYS A 18 9.77 0.07 -14.09
CA LYS A 18 10.55 0.22 -12.86
C LYS A 18 10.40 1.63 -12.28
N LYS A 19 9.29 1.89 -11.59
CA LYS A 19 9.02 3.17 -10.91
C LYS A 19 9.15 2.98 -9.40
N HIS A 20 9.99 3.78 -8.77
CA HIS A 20 10.18 3.76 -7.33
C HIS A 20 8.87 4.02 -6.56
N ASP A 21 8.57 3.17 -5.59
CA ASP A 21 7.37 3.15 -4.75
C ASP A 21 6.97 4.54 -4.23
N PHE A 22 7.90 5.24 -3.59
CA PHE A 22 7.61 6.58 -3.04
C PHE A 22 7.20 7.60 -4.13
N ARG A 23 7.63 7.45 -5.39
CA ARG A 23 7.18 8.27 -6.53
C ARG A 23 5.79 7.87 -7.00
N LEU A 24 5.40 6.60 -6.85
CA LEU A 24 4.05 6.15 -7.13
C LEU A 24 3.09 6.60 -6.01
N PHE A 25 3.47 6.51 -4.74
CA PHE A 25 2.76 7.10 -3.59
C PHE A 25 2.56 8.63 -3.69
N LYS A 26 3.63 9.42 -3.87
CA LYS A 26 3.50 10.90 -4.02
C LYS A 26 2.51 11.29 -5.11
N LYS A 27 2.55 10.58 -6.24
CA LYS A 27 1.66 10.84 -7.37
C LYS A 27 0.25 10.27 -7.18
N SER A 28 -0.01 9.35 -6.23
CA SER A 28 -1.35 8.75 -6.06
C SER A 28 -2.29 9.64 -5.23
N LYS A 29 -1.76 10.68 -4.56
CA LYS A 29 -2.52 11.70 -3.82
C LYS A 29 -3.48 11.13 -2.76
N ILE A 30 -3.15 9.97 -2.19
CA ILE A 30 -3.92 9.36 -1.10
C ILE A 30 -3.92 10.32 0.09
N LEU A 31 -5.09 10.75 0.53
CA LEU A 31 -5.26 11.53 1.74
C LEU A 31 -5.25 10.57 2.94
N ILE A 32 -4.23 10.69 3.78
CA ILE A 32 -4.14 9.96 5.05
C ILE A 32 -4.52 10.96 6.15
N HIS A 33 -5.44 10.58 7.03
CA HIS A 33 -5.89 11.46 8.10
C HIS A 33 -4.73 11.81 9.05
N PRO A 34 -4.48 13.10 9.39
CA PRO A 34 -3.28 13.53 10.14
C PRO A 34 -3.00 12.78 11.45
N LYS A 35 -4.07 12.34 12.16
CA LYS A 35 -3.95 11.58 13.40
C LYS A 35 -3.53 10.11 13.21
N MET A 36 -3.67 9.53 12.01
CA MET A 36 -3.28 8.14 11.75
C MET A 36 -1.77 7.97 11.76
N LYS A 37 -1.27 6.89 12.37
CA LYS A 37 0.16 6.59 12.41
C LYS A 37 0.57 5.74 11.21
N VAL A 38 1.41 6.30 10.33
CA VAL A 38 1.93 5.59 9.16
C VAL A 38 3.29 4.97 9.50
N ILE A 39 3.51 3.72 9.13
CA ILE A 39 4.82 3.05 9.26
C ILE A 39 5.26 2.63 7.86
N THR A 40 6.42 3.12 7.43
CA THR A 40 6.96 2.88 6.09
C THR A 40 8.32 2.19 6.11
N ASP A 41 8.75 1.67 4.96
CA ASP A 41 10.13 1.27 4.72
C ASP A 41 11.07 2.46 4.51
N THR A 42 12.36 2.18 4.53
CA THR A 42 13.45 3.14 4.26
C THR A 42 13.39 3.76 2.87
N GLY A 43 12.77 3.08 1.89
CA GLY A 43 12.52 3.65 0.56
C GLY A 43 11.62 4.89 0.58
N TYR A 44 10.75 5.04 1.59
CA TYR A 44 9.86 6.18 1.75
C TYR A 44 10.53 7.34 2.52
N GLN A 45 11.85 7.47 2.45
CA GLN A 45 12.61 8.52 3.15
C GLN A 45 12.07 9.91 2.79
N GLY A 46 11.66 10.68 3.80
CA GLY A 46 11.02 11.98 3.63
C GLY A 46 9.49 11.96 3.56
N ILE A 47 8.83 10.82 3.80
CA ILE A 47 7.37 10.70 4.00
C ILE A 47 6.82 11.70 5.02
N GLN A 48 7.62 12.03 6.04
CA GLN A 48 7.31 12.99 7.10
C GLN A 48 6.97 14.40 6.58
N LYS A 49 7.48 14.79 5.40
CA LYS A 49 7.14 16.08 4.75
C LYS A 49 5.74 16.10 4.13
N ILE A 50 5.10 14.93 4.00
CA ILE A 50 3.75 14.75 3.43
C ILE A 50 2.77 14.42 4.55
N HIS A 51 3.21 13.65 5.54
CA HIS A 51 2.41 13.23 6.68
C HIS A 51 3.27 13.17 7.95
N ASN A 52 3.09 14.14 8.85
CA ASN A 52 3.94 14.32 10.03
C ASN A 52 3.96 13.08 10.95
N ASN A 53 2.83 12.39 11.12
CA ASN A 53 2.71 11.19 11.95
C ASN A 53 3.17 9.92 11.20
N SER A 54 4.41 9.97 10.68
CA SER A 54 5.06 8.87 9.95
C SER A 54 6.34 8.39 10.65
N GLU A 55 6.41 7.09 10.92
CA GLU A 55 7.64 6.40 11.34
C GLU A 55 8.31 5.66 10.17
N SER A 56 9.61 5.90 9.98
CA SER A 56 10.46 5.16 9.06
C SER A 56 11.73 4.71 9.81
N PRO A 57 12.33 3.54 9.48
CA PRO A 57 13.57 3.11 10.12
C PRO A 57 14.71 4.10 9.87
N LYS A 58 15.49 4.41 10.91
CA LYS A 58 16.67 5.27 10.79
C LYS A 58 17.76 4.53 10.04
N LYS A 59 18.24 5.08 8.93
CA LYS A 59 19.34 4.52 8.13
C LYS A 59 20.69 4.84 8.79
N LYS A 60 21.58 3.85 8.93
CA LYS A 60 22.98 4.05 9.31
C LYS A 60 23.69 4.85 8.21
N SER A 61 24.54 5.82 8.58
CA SER A 61 25.49 6.46 7.65
C SER A 61 26.93 6.38 8.20
N LYS A 62 27.93 6.71 7.38
CA LYS A 62 29.36 6.68 7.79
C LYS A 62 29.63 7.65 8.96
N LYS A 63 29.01 8.84 8.94
CA LYS A 63 29.16 9.87 9.98
C LYS A 63 28.17 9.72 11.15
N ASN A 64 27.01 9.11 10.92
CA ASN A 64 25.97 8.92 11.94
C ASN A 64 25.67 7.42 12.16
N PRO A 65 26.38 6.75 13.09
CA PRO A 65 26.07 5.38 13.48
C PRO A 65 24.73 5.29 14.23
N LEU A 66 24.14 4.08 14.28
CA LEU A 66 22.90 3.84 15.02
C LEU A 66 23.18 3.65 16.50
N THR A 67 22.57 4.48 17.35
CA THR A 67 22.59 4.34 18.81
C THR A 67 21.88 3.05 19.26
N LYS A 68 22.07 2.64 20.53
CA LYS A 68 21.33 1.52 21.11
C LYS A 68 19.80 1.73 21.00
N ASN A 69 19.32 2.96 21.21
CA ASN A 69 17.91 3.31 21.10
C ASN A 69 17.40 3.26 19.64
N ASP A 70 18.18 3.77 18.67
CA ASP A 70 17.84 3.67 17.24
C ASP A 70 17.69 2.21 16.80
N LYS A 71 18.58 1.32 17.28
CA LYS A 71 18.49 -0.13 17.02
C LYS A 71 17.23 -0.75 17.62
N LYS A 72 16.85 -0.38 18.85
CA LYS A 72 15.60 -0.84 19.50
C LYS A 72 14.37 -0.39 18.73
N ASN A 73 14.33 0.88 18.30
CA ASN A 73 13.23 1.43 17.49
C ASN A 73 13.17 0.79 16.09
N ASN A 74 14.30 0.61 15.40
CA ASN A 74 14.33 -0.09 14.12
C ASN A 74 13.85 -1.55 14.24
N ARG A 75 14.15 -2.24 15.35
CA ARG A 75 13.62 -3.60 15.64
C ARG A 75 12.10 -3.58 15.82
N ARG A 76 11.54 -2.64 16.59
CA ARG A 76 10.08 -2.44 16.70
C ARG A 76 9.42 -2.19 15.33
N LEU A 77 10.03 -1.34 14.51
CA LEU A 77 9.54 -1.04 13.16
C LEU A 77 9.67 -2.21 12.19
N ALA A 78 10.67 -3.08 12.35
CA ALA A 78 10.78 -4.33 11.59
C ALA A 78 9.67 -5.31 12.00
N ALA A 79 9.48 -5.56 13.30
CA ALA A 79 8.42 -6.44 13.79
C ALA A 79 7.03 -5.99 13.30
N ALA A 80 6.76 -4.68 13.34
CA ALA A 80 5.53 -4.10 12.84
C ALA A 80 5.36 -4.19 11.30
N ARG A 81 6.41 -4.51 10.52
CA ARG A 81 6.34 -4.67 9.06
C ARG A 81 6.11 -6.11 8.60
N VAL A 82 6.42 -7.10 9.44
CA VAL A 82 6.11 -8.52 9.19
C VAL A 82 4.63 -8.73 8.84
N VAL A 83 3.71 -7.96 9.43
CA VAL A 83 2.28 -7.99 9.08
C VAL A 83 2.04 -7.65 7.60
N ASN A 84 2.72 -6.63 7.06
CA ASN A 84 2.61 -6.26 5.64
C ASN A 84 3.17 -7.37 4.74
N GLU A 85 4.30 -7.95 5.12
CA GLU A 85 4.94 -9.06 4.39
C GLU A 85 4.05 -10.30 4.35
N ASN A 86 3.39 -10.63 5.47
CA ASN A 86 2.42 -11.73 5.56
C ASN A 86 1.20 -11.49 4.64
N VAL A 87 0.63 -10.28 4.62
CA VAL A 87 -0.48 -9.93 3.72
C VAL A 87 -0.05 -10.02 2.25
N ILE A 88 1.15 -9.54 1.92
CA ILE A 88 1.73 -9.67 0.57
C ILE A 88 1.96 -11.14 0.20
N GLY A 89 2.41 -11.97 1.15
CA GLY A 89 2.58 -13.42 0.97
C GLY A 89 1.26 -14.13 0.70
N MET A 90 0.19 -13.79 1.41
CA MET A 90 -1.16 -14.29 1.16
C MET A 90 -1.65 -13.93 -0.25
N LEU A 91 -1.50 -12.66 -0.66
CA LEU A 91 -1.88 -12.21 -2.00
C LEU A 91 -1.02 -12.86 -3.10
N LYS A 92 0.26 -13.14 -2.83
CA LYS A 92 1.15 -13.90 -3.72
C LYS A 92 0.82 -15.40 -3.82
N ARG A 93 -0.16 -15.94 -3.09
CA ARG A 93 -0.70 -17.29 -3.38
C ARG A 93 -1.44 -17.33 -4.71
N PHE A 94 -2.08 -16.22 -5.11
CA PHE A 94 -2.73 -16.10 -6.41
C PHE A 94 -1.66 -15.98 -7.51
N LYS A 95 -1.58 -16.96 -8.42
CA LYS A 95 -0.55 -17.01 -9.48
C LYS A 95 -0.50 -15.78 -10.39
N ILE A 96 -1.65 -15.13 -10.59
CA ILE A 96 -1.76 -13.84 -11.29
C ILE A 96 -0.98 -12.68 -10.64
N ILE A 97 -0.68 -12.79 -9.34
CA ILE A 97 0.11 -11.87 -8.53
C ILE A 97 1.55 -12.41 -8.37
N ALA A 98 1.71 -13.73 -8.20
CA ALA A 98 3.01 -14.37 -7.97
C ALA A 98 3.92 -14.35 -9.21
N ASP A 99 3.35 -14.69 -10.38
CA ASP A 99 4.10 -14.96 -11.60
C ASP A 99 4.13 -13.72 -12.52
N LYS A 100 5.00 -13.74 -13.54
CA LYS A 100 5.09 -12.66 -14.53
C LYS A 100 3.78 -12.53 -15.31
N TYR A 101 3.03 -11.45 -15.05
CA TYR A 101 1.75 -11.17 -15.69
C TYR A 101 1.89 -10.93 -17.20
N ARG A 102 1.51 -11.93 -18.02
CA ARG A 102 1.55 -11.91 -19.49
C ARG A 102 0.32 -11.27 -20.16
N ASN A 103 -0.74 -10.99 -19.40
CA ASN A 103 -2.03 -10.53 -19.94
C ASN A 103 -2.07 -9.01 -20.20
N ARG A 104 -3.10 -8.53 -20.93
CA ARG A 104 -3.30 -7.08 -21.17
C ARG A 104 -3.41 -6.33 -19.83
N ARG A 105 -2.56 -5.31 -19.61
CA ARG A 105 -2.43 -4.60 -18.31
C ARG A 105 -3.59 -3.64 -18.00
N LYS A 106 -4.41 -3.24 -18.97
CA LYS A 106 -5.56 -2.31 -18.80
C LYS A 106 -6.56 -2.72 -17.71
N ARG A 107 -6.70 -4.03 -17.41
CA ARG A 107 -7.59 -4.55 -16.36
C ARG A 107 -6.84 -5.16 -15.15
N LEU A 108 -5.51 -5.02 -15.06
CA LEU A 108 -4.71 -5.59 -13.98
C LEU A 108 -5.16 -5.08 -12.60
N GLY A 109 -5.34 -3.76 -12.45
CA GLY A 109 -5.78 -3.17 -11.18
C GLY A 109 -7.17 -3.63 -10.75
N LEU A 110 -8.11 -3.82 -11.69
CA LEU A 110 -9.44 -4.36 -11.37
C LEU A 110 -9.36 -5.81 -10.86
N ARG A 111 -8.53 -6.65 -11.50
CA ARG A 111 -8.30 -8.04 -11.06
C ARG A 111 -7.65 -8.10 -9.68
N PHE A 112 -6.69 -7.21 -9.40
CA PHE A 112 -6.00 -7.15 -8.10
C PHE A 112 -6.92 -6.59 -7.00
N ASN A 113 -7.75 -5.58 -7.29
CA ASN A 113 -8.79 -5.10 -6.39
C ASN A 113 -9.78 -6.22 -6.03
N LEU A 114 -10.22 -7.02 -7.00
CA LEU A 114 -11.09 -8.18 -6.75
C LEU A 114 -10.44 -9.20 -5.81
N ILE A 115 -9.18 -9.57 -6.05
CA ILE A 115 -8.42 -10.49 -5.19
C ILE A 115 -8.26 -9.91 -3.77
N SER A 116 -8.02 -8.61 -3.66
CA SER A 116 -7.92 -7.93 -2.35
C SER A 116 -9.27 -7.87 -1.63
N GLY A 117 -10.38 -7.77 -2.38
CA GLY A 117 -11.74 -7.89 -1.85
C GLY A 117 -12.04 -9.30 -1.32
N ILE A 118 -11.68 -10.34 -2.08
CA ILE A 118 -11.80 -11.75 -1.65
C ILE A 118 -10.98 -11.98 -0.37
N TYR A 119 -9.72 -11.55 -0.36
CA TYR A 119 -8.85 -11.63 0.83
C TYR A 119 -9.45 -10.90 2.05
N ASN A 120 -9.97 -9.69 1.87
CA ASN A 120 -10.62 -8.94 2.95
C ASN A 120 -11.92 -9.61 3.45
N PHE A 121 -12.65 -10.29 2.56
CA PHE A 121 -13.85 -11.05 2.93
C PHE A 121 -13.49 -12.31 3.75
N GLU A 122 -12.45 -13.03 3.36
CA GLU A 122 -11.92 -14.18 4.11
C GLU A 122 -11.41 -13.79 5.51
N LEU A 123 -10.90 -12.56 5.70
CA LEU A 123 -10.42 -12.07 6.99
C LEU A 123 -11.50 -11.84 8.07
N ARG A 124 -12.79 -11.81 7.70
CA ARG A 124 -13.98 -11.58 8.57
C ARG A 124 -13.72 -10.85 9.91
N GLN A 125 -13.55 -9.53 9.84
CA GLN A 125 -13.81 -8.62 10.96
C GLN A 125 -14.67 -7.43 10.50
N PRO A 126 -15.53 -6.87 11.36
CA PRO A 126 -16.42 -5.78 10.99
C PRO A 126 -15.62 -4.55 10.53
N VAL A 127 -15.88 -4.12 9.30
CA VAL A 127 -15.23 -2.95 8.69
C VAL A 127 -15.70 -1.69 9.41
N SER A 128 -14.78 -0.87 9.91
CA SER A 128 -15.16 0.43 10.49
C SER A 128 -15.75 1.34 9.40
N LYS A 129 -16.85 2.03 9.71
CA LYS A 129 -17.63 2.83 8.75
C LYS A 129 -16.77 3.86 8.00
N GLU A 130 -15.72 4.37 8.63
CA GLU A 130 -14.74 5.32 8.07
C GLU A 130 -14.05 4.80 6.81
N VAL A 131 -13.66 3.52 6.76
CA VAL A 131 -13.01 2.91 5.60
C VAL A 131 -13.99 2.79 4.43
N TYR A 132 -15.26 2.48 4.72
CA TYR A 132 -16.30 2.35 3.72
C TYR A 132 -16.60 3.69 3.00
N TYR A 133 -16.52 4.82 3.71
CA TYR A 133 -16.74 6.14 3.10
C TYR A 133 -15.69 6.51 2.05
N TYR A 134 -14.40 6.23 2.29
CA TYR A 134 -13.34 6.42 1.28
C TYR A 134 -13.56 5.51 0.06
N PHE A 135 -13.89 4.23 0.27
CA PHE A 135 -14.20 3.33 -0.84
C PHE A 135 -15.43 3.77 -1.64
N LYS A 136 -16.50 4.26 -0.98
CA LYS A 136 -17.75 4.64 -1.63
C LYS A 136 -17.57 5.84 -2.56
N SER A 137 -16.72 6.82 -2.20
CA SER A 137 -16.41 7.96 -3.07
C SER A 137 -15.61 7.56 -4.32
N ASP A 138 -14.66 6.65 -4.20
CA ASP A 138 -13.85 6.21 -5.35
C ASP A 138 -14.57 5.19 -6.25
N PHE A 139 -15.42 4.33 -5.68
CA PHE A 139 -16.14 3.30 -6.44
C PHE A 139 -17.22 3.88 -7.36
N TYR A 140 -18.00 4.86 -6.88
CA TYR A 140 -19.01 5.53 -7.71
C TYR A 140 -18.38 6.33 -8.86
N ASN A 141 -17.30 7.08 -8.59
CA ASN A 141 -16.58 7.80 -9.64
C ASN A 141 -15.94 6.85 -10.67
N THR A 142 -15.36 5.73 -10.22
CA THR A 142 -14.73 4.73 -11.12
C THR A 142 -15.74 4.04 -12.04
N ILE A 143 -16.99 3.83 -11.60
CA ILE A 143 -18.05 3.28 -12.46
C ILE A 143 -18.59 4.35 -13.43
N LEU A 144 -18.80 5.59 -12.99
CA LEU A 144 -19.31 6.65 -13.87
C LEU A 144 -18.32 7.03 -15.00
N GLN A 145 -17.00 6.87 -14.77
CA GLN A 145 -15.99 7.05 -15.83
C GLN A 145 -16.00 5.93 -16.90
N CYS A 146 -16.65 4.79 -16.69
CA CYS A 146 -16.53 3.64 -17.59
C CYS A 146 -17.28 3.79 -18.94
N THR A 147 -18.13 4.80 -19.12
CA THR A 147 -18.91 5.00 -20.35
C THR A 147 -18.37 6.07 -21.30
N LYS A 148 -17.46 6.97 -20.87
CA LYS A 148 -16.90 8.04 -21.73
C LYS A 148 -15.40 8.28 -21.54
N LYS A 149 -14.63 7.85 -22.55
CA LYS A 149 -13.23 8.22 -22.90
C LYS A 149 -12.09 7.95 -21.88
N THR A 150 -11.18 7.06 -22.28
CA THR A 150 -9.72 7.06 -22.03
C THR A 150 -9.12 7.82 -20.81
N TYR A 151 -9.14 7.27 -19.58
CA TYR A 151 -8.18 7.66 -18.51
C TYR A 151 -7.75 6.49 -17.61
N ALA A 152 -6.67 6.68 -16.83
CA ALA A 152 -5.94 5.63 -16.12
C ALA A 152 -5.87 5.85 -14.59
N PHE A 153 -6.33 4.87 -13.78
CA PHE A 153 -6.38 4.99 -12.31
C PHE A 153 -6.21 3.63 -11.53
N ARG A 154 -6.09 3.62 -10.18
CA ARG A 154 -4.88 3.85 -9.33
C ARG A 154 -5.04 3.49 -7.82
N ALA A 155 -3.95 3.57 -7.03
CA ALA A 155 -3.77 3.68 -5.54
C ALA A 155 -4.10 2.42 -4.68
N TYR A 156 -3.27 1.77 -3.81
CA TYR A 156 -1.86 1.91 -3.33
C TYR A 156 -0.96 0.64 -3.54
N LEU A 157 0.37 0.79 -3.68
CA LEU A 157 1.38 -0.25 -3.94
C LEU A 157 1.37 -1.50 -3.03
N ILE A 158 1.58 -2.65 -3.68
CA ILE A 158 2.44 -3.74 -3.20
C ILE A 158 3.63 -3.80 -4.18
N PRO A 159 4.90 -3.81 -3.71
CA PRO A 159 6.05 -3.93 -4.60
C PRO A 159 6.12 -5.35 -5.17
N LEU A 160 5.52 -5.50 -6.35
CA LEU A 160 5.81 -6.58 -7.28
C LEU A 160 6.79 -6.02 -8.31
N SER A 161 8.02 -6.51 -8.21
CA SER A 161 9.05 -6.34 -9.24
C SER A 161 8.58 -7.03 -10.52
N PHE A 162 8.02 -6.25 -11.45
CA PHE A 162 7.57 -6.69 -12.78
C PHE A 162 8.58 -6.37 -13.89
#